data_AF-A0A066UV69-F1
#
_entry.id   AF-A0A066UV69-F1
#
_cell.length_a   1.000
_cell.length_b   1.000
_cell.length_c   1.000
_cell.angle_alpha   90.00
_cell.angle_beta   90.00
_cell.angle_gamma   90.00
#
_symmetry.space_group_name_H-M   'P 1'
#
loop_
_entity.id
_entity.type
_entity.pdbx_description
1 polymer ?
#
loop_
_entity_poly.entity_id
_entity_poly.type
_entity_poly.pdbx_seq_one_letter_code
_entity_poly.pdbx_strand_id
1 'polypeptide(L)'
;MINFLINRQTEKRDCLLLRMLCFSRKWDKLVDIEILFKVVTPVIAVFSLVISMMSFRNSKRKNQLDFQIQEDKELSEYAISLLESAYKALTDNGENVSPPKASRLNWLTAARYIMRFYALRKNLKTERYKLICDENAEQWRHEFYKLLKSNEFNNPGYFSGKYMLHSSENIEPNSAVVIIEFARWSETYEDPIDSYDYKETIATSPKVLDGQIGLQVYLSNLESERVVKAEQQT
;
A
#
# COMPACT_ATOMS: atom_id res chain seq x y z
N MET A 1 27.46 -46.09 95.58
CA MET A 1 26.60 -46.26 94.39
C MET A 1 25.88 -44.95 94.04
N ILE A 2 26.62 -43.84 93.88
CA ILE A 2 26.06 -42.49 93.59
C ILE A 2 26.76 -41.82 92.39
N ASN A 3 28.01 -42.19 92.08
CA ASN A 3 28.77 -41.62 90.96
C ASN A 3 28.33 -42.06 89.55
N PHE A 4 27.44 -43.06 89.42
CA PHE A 4 27.02 -43.56 88.11
C PHE A 4 25.80 -42.81 87.52
N LEU A 5 25.07 -42.04 88.34
CA LEU A 5 23.86 -41.34 87.90
C LEU A 5 24.11 -39.90 87.43
N ILE A 6 25.27 -39.32 87.73
CA ILE A 6 25.62 -37.96 87.30
C ILE A 6 26.16 -37.96 85.86
N ASN A 7 26.85 -39.02 85.43
CA ASN A 7 27.52 -39.07 84.13
C ASN A 7 26.57 -39.29 82.93
N ARG A 8 25.32 -39.73 83.16
CA ARG A 8 24.35 -39.98 82.09
C ARG A 8 23.45 -38.77 81.75
N GLN A 9 23.51 -37.71 82.57
CA GLN A 9 22.76 -36.47 82.38
C GLN A 9 23.49 -35.45 81.49
N THR A 10 24.82 -35.51 81.44
CA THR A 10 25.65 -34.59 80.63
C THR A 10 25.62 -34.95 79.14
N GLU A 11 25.71 -36.23 78.80
CA GLU A 11 25.75 -36.70 77.39
C GLU A 11 24.44 -36.43 76.61
N LYS A 12 23.29 -36.39 77.31
CA LYS A 12 21.99 -36.02 76.69
C LYS A 12 21.86 -34.52 76.43
N ARG A 13 22.57 -33.66 77.16
CA ARG A 13 22.49 -32.20 76.99
C ARG A 13 23.28 -31.72 75.78
N ASP A 14 24.41 -32.36 75.51
CA ASP A 14 25.28 -31.98 74.39
C ASP A 14 24.66 -32.34 73.03
N CYS A 15 23.89 -33.44 72.97
CA CYS A 15 23.18 -33.87 71.76
C CYS A 15 21.96 -32.97 71.43
N LEU A 16 21.34 -32.35 72.44
CA LEU A 16 20.25 -31.38 72.27
C LEU A 16 20.76 -30.01 71.82
N LEU A 17 21.90 -29.55 72.35
CA LEU A 17 22.51 -28.28 71.96
C LEU A 17 23.03 -28.30 70.51
N LEU A 18 23.63 -29.40 70.06
CA LEU A 18 24.07 -29.56 68.66
C LEU A 18 22.88 -29.59 67.67
N ARG A 19 21.73 -30.17 68.06
CA ARG A 19 20.50 -30.11 67.24
C ARG A 19 19.88 -28.72 67.20
N MET A 20 19.92 -27.95 68.29
CA MET A 20 19.43 -26.56 68.30
C MET A 20 20.28 -25.63 67.43
N LEU A 21 21.61 -25.79 67.43
CA LEU A 21 22.51 -24.98 66.62
C LEU A 21 22.38 -25.26 65.11
N CYS A 22 22.17 -26.52 64.72
CA CYS A 22 21.87 -26.88 63.32
C CYS A 22 20.47 -26.44 62.88
N PHE A 23 19.49 -26.38 63.79
CA PHE A 23 18.17 -25.84 63.50
C PHE A 23 18.24 -24.32 63.29
N SER A 24 18.87 -23.58 64.21
CA SER A 24 19.07 -22.13 64.12
C SER A 24 19.73 -21.69 62.80
N ARG A 25 20.81 -22.35 62.38
CA ARG A 25 21.52 -22.00 61.12
C ARG A 25 20.71 -22.25 59.84
N LYS A 26 19.68 -23.11 59.89
CA LYS A 26 18.75 -23.37 58.77
C LYS A 26 17.61 -22.34 58.73
N TRP A 27 17.25 -21.77 59.88
CA TRP A 27 16.30 -20.66 59.99
C TRP A 27 16.90 -19.34 59.50
N ASP A 28 18.18 -19.06 59.77
CA ASP A 28 18.83 -17.83 59.27
C ASP A 28 18.83 -17.73 57.73
N LYS A 29 19.07 -18.86 57.04
CA LYS A 29 18.97 -18.92 55.56
C LYS A 29 17.55 -18.74 55.03
N LEU A 30 16.53 -19.10 55.81
CA LEU A 30 15.12 -18.91 55.44
C LEU A 30 14.70 -17.44 55.64
N VAL A 31 15.20 -16.79 56.68
CA VAL A 31 14.98 -15.35 56.94
C VAL A 31 15.59 -14.50 55.83
N ASP A 32 16.79 -14.83 55.34
CA ASP A 32 17.42 -14.13 54.20
C ASP A 32 16.63 -14.24 52.90
N ILE A 33 16.01 -15.40 52.62
CA ILE A 33 15.18 -15.62 51.43
C ILE A 33 13.88 -14.79 51.50
N GLU A 34 13.29 -14.68 52.69
CA GLU A 34 12.05 -13.92 52.90
C GLU A 34 12.27 -12.40 52.72
N ILE A 35 13.44 -11.90 53.12
CA ILE A 35 13.87 -10.51 52.89
C ILE A 35 14.11 -10.28 51.39
N LEU A 36 14.78 -11.21 50.70
CA LEU A 36 15.00 -11.13 49.25
C LEU A 36 13.66 -11.06 48.48
N PHE A 37 12.69 -11.89 48.83
CA PHE A 37 11.36 -11.89 48.20
C PHE A 37 10.61 -10.56 48.40
N LYS A 38 10.71 -9.94 49.58
CA LYS A 38 10.08 -8.64 49.89
C LYS A 38 10.66 -7.48 49.07
N VAL A 39 11.92 -7.58 48.65
CA VAL A 39 12.58 -6.55 47.82
C VAL A 39 12.39 -6.81 46.32
N VAL A 40 12.44 -8.07 45.88
CA VAL A 40 12.37 -8.43 44.46
C VAL A 40 10.96 -8.31 43.88
N THR A 41 9.92 -8.67 44.64
CA THR A 41 8.52 -8.60 44.19
C THR A 41 8.05 -7.20 43.77
N PRO A 42 8.29 -6.10 44.52
CA PRO A 42 7.90 -4.76 44.08
C PRO A 42 8.70 -4.29 42.85
N VAL A 43 9.97 -4.69 42.74
CA VAL A 43 10.81 -4.35 41.56
C VAL A 43 10.25 -4.99 40.30
N ILE A 44 9.93 -6.29 40.35
CA ILE A 44 9.31 -6.99 39.21
C ILE A 44 7.97 -6.33 38.85
N ALA A 45 7.13 -6.01 39.84
CA ALA A 45 5.84 -5.37 39.60
C ALA A 45 5.98 -4.01 38.90
N VAL A 46 6.95 -3.18 39.31
CA VAL A 46 7.24 -1.89 38.66
C VAL A 46 7.73 -2.10 37.22
N PHE A 47 8.64 -3.05 36.98
CA PHE A 47 9.11 -3.38 35.63
C PHE A 47 7.97 -3.85 34.72
N SER A 48 7.10 -4.73 35.21
CA SER A 48 5.92 -5.18 34.46
C SER A 48 4.97 -4.03 34.13
N LEU A 49 4.78 -3.09 35.06
CA LEU A 49 3.95 -1.91 34.85
C LEU A 49 4.53 -0.99 33.77
N VAL A 50 5.85 -0.77 33.77
CA VAL A 50 6.54 0.02 32.73
C VAL A 50 6.40 -0.64 31.36
N ILE A 51 6.65 -1.95 31.25
CA ILE A 51 6.52 -2.70 29.99
C ILE A 51 5.08 -2.64 29.48
N SER A 52 4.09 -2.80 30.36
CA SER A 52 2.67 -2.71 30.02
C SER A 52 2.31 -1.30 29.53
N MET A 53 2.80 -0.25 30.22
CA MET A 53 2.56 1.14 29.82
C MET A 53 3.18 1.46 28.45
N MET A 54 4.39 0.97 28.16
CA MET A 54 5.01 1.11 26.84
C MET A 54 4.23 0.36 25.76
N SER A 55 3.81 -0.87 26.04
CA SER A 55 3.01 -1.70 25.14
C SER A 55 1.66 -1.04 24.81
N PHE A 56 0.99 -0.48 25.81
CA PHE A 56 -0.27 0.24 25.64
C PHE A 56 -0.10 1.48 24.76
N ARG A 57 0.96 2.27 24.96
CA ARG A 57 1.25 3.44 24.11
C ARG A 57 1.53 3.05 22.67
N ASN A 58 2.31 1.99 22.46
CA ASN A 58 2.60 1.47 21.12
C ASN A 58 1.35 0.90 20.45
N SER A 59 0.52 0.17 21.19
CA SER A 59 -0.76 -0.37 20.71
C SER A 59 -1.71 0.76 20.31
N LYS A 60 -1.82 1.84 21.10
CA LYS A 60 -2.67 2.97 20.74
C LYS A 60 -2.21 3.68 19.46
N ARG A 61 -0.90 3.90 19.30
CA ARG A 61 -0.32 4.48 18.07
C ARG A 61 -0.55 3.57 16.87
N LYS A 62 -0.30 2.27 17.02
CA LYS A 62 -0.51 1.29 15.97
C LYS A 62 -1.98 1.24 15.54
N ASN A 63 -2.91 1.18 16.49
CA ASN A 63 -4.35 1.18 16.18
C ASN A 63 -4.79 2.44 15.42
N GLN A 64 -4.23 3.61 15.72
CA GLN A 64 -4.53 4.83 14.98
C GLN A 64 -3.99 4.80 13.55
N LEU A 65 -2.77 4.28 13.36
CA LEU A 65 -2.18 4.10 12.03
C LEU A 65 -2.95 3.05 11.22
N ASP A 66 -3.27 1.91 11.83
CA ASP A 66 -4.02 0.83 11.19
C ASP A 66 -5.42 1.33 10.78
N PHE A 67 -6.07 2.15 11.61
CA PHE A 67 -7.34 2.80 11.26
C PHE A 67 -7.21 3.74 10.06
N GLN A 68 -6.18 4.59 10.03
CA GLN A 68 -5.94 5.50 8.91
C GLN A 68 -5.62 4.75 7.61
N ILE A 69 -4.82 3.69 7.68
CA ILE A 69 -4.48 2.85 6.53
C ILE A 69 -5.75 2.17 6.00
N GLN A 70 -6.61 1.68 6.88
CA GLN A 70 -7.87 1.05 6.48
C GLN A 70 -8.83 2.06 5.84
N GLU A 71 -8.97 3.25 6.42
CA GLU A 71 -9.79 4.33 5.85
C GLU A 71 -9.28 4.76 4.46
N ASP A 72 -7.97 5.01 4.33
CA ASP A 72 -7.35 5.37 3.04
C ASP A 72 -7.50 4.23 2.00
N LYS A 73 -7.43 2.98 2.43
CA LYS A 73 -7.67 1.81 1.56
C LYS A 73 -9.08 1.85 0.99
N GLU A 74 -10.09 1.96 1.85
CA GLU A 74 -11.49 1.99 1.43
C GLU A 74 -11.79 3.18 0.52
N LEU A 75 -11.24 4.36 0.84
CA LEU A 75 -11.35 5.55 0.00
C LEU A 75 -10.68 5.36 -1.37
N SER A 76 -9.52 4.70 -1.42
CA SER A 76 -8.81 4.44 -2.68
C SER A 76 -9.57 3.46 -3.57
N GLU A 77 -10.13 2.38 -3.01
CA GLU A 77 -10.94 1.40 -3.74
C GLU A 77 -12.21 2.06 -4.29
N TYR A 78 -12.86 2.90 -3.47
CA TYR A 78 -14.01 3.66 -3.92
C TYR A 78 -13.63 4.64 -5.03
N ALA A 79 -12.52 5.37 -4.91
CA ALA A 79 -12.05 6.30 -5.93
C ALA A 79 -11.82 5.60 -7.27
N ILE A 80 -11.18 4.43 -7.28
CA ILE A 80 -10.94 3.63 -8.49
C ILE A 80 -12.26 3.22 -9.13
N SER A 81 -13.25 2.78 -8.33
CA SER A 81 -14.57 2.42 -8.84
C SER A 81 -15.32 3.58 -9.53
N LEU A 82 -15.00 4.84 -9.17
CA LEU A 82 -15.56 6.01 -9.85
C LEU A 82 -15.05 6.15 -11.28
N LEU A 83 -13.78 5.81 -11.55
CA LEU A 83 -13.23 5.84 -12.91
C LEU A 83 -13.90 4.78 -13.80
N GLU A 84 -14.11 3.59 -13.25
CA GLU A 84 -14.88 2.53 -13.93
C GLU A 84 -16.33 2.99 -14.20
N SER A 85 -16.97 3.59 -13.20
CA SER A 85 -18.32 4.14 -13.33
C SER A 85 -18.39 5.28 -14.35
N ALA A 86 -17.34 6.10 -14.45
CA ALA A 86 -17.22 7.13 -15.46
C ALA A 86 -17.16 6.53 -16.87
N TYR A 87 -16.34 5.50 -17.06
CA TYR A 87 -16.21 4.80 -18.33
C TYR A 87 -17.55 4.13 -18.73
N LYS A 88 -18.19 3.43 -17.81
CA LYS A 88 -19.51 2.81 -18.01
C LYS A 88 -20.58 3.84 -18.35
N ALA A 89 -20.61 4.97 -17.64
CA ALA A 89 -21.57 6.04 -17.92
C ALA A 89 -21.38 6.62 -19.33
N LEU A 90 -20.13 6.75 -19.79
CA LEU A 90 -19.84 7.28 -21.12
C LEU A 90 -20.22 6.29 -22.25
N THR A 91 -20.05 4.99 -21.99
CA THR A 91 -20.25 3.92 -22.99
C THR A 91 -21.62 3.27 -22.98
N ASP A 92 -22.57 3.75 -22.16
CA ASP A 92 -23.84 3.06 -21.87
C ASP A 92 -23.57 1.59 -21.46
N ASN A 93 -22.75 1.40 -20.43
CA ASN A 93 -22.33 0.09 -19.92
C ASN A 93 -21.61 -0.80 -20.95
N GLY A 94 -20.94 -0.21 -21.94
CA GLY A 94 -20.20 -0.92 -22.97
C GLY A 94 -21.00 -1.26 -24.23
N GLU A 95 -22.24 -0.78 -24.36
CA GLU A 95 -23.03 -0.95 -25.57
C GLU A 95 -22.51 -0.07 -26.73
N ASN A 96 -21.98 1.12 -26.42
CA ASN A 96 -21.52 2.09 -27.41
C ASN A 96 -20.05 2.45 -27.13
N VAL A 97 -19.12 1.74 -27.78
CA VAL A 97 -17.68 1.84 -27.47
C VAL A 97 -16.90 2.68 -28.50
N SER A 98 -17.32 2.78 -29.76
CA SER A 98 -16.61 3.62 -30.72
C SER A 98 -17.50 4.01 -31.91
N PRO A 99 -18.07 5.23 -31.91
CA PRO A 99 -18.03 6.25 -30.85
C PRO A 99 -19.00 5.93 -29.69
N PRO A 100 -18.78 6.48 -28.49
CA PRO A 100 -19.82 6.54 -27.48
C PRO A 100 -20.98 7.40 -27.98
N LYS A 101 -22.18 7.11 -27.48
CA LYS A 101 -23.37 7.89 -27.83
C LYS A 101 -23.17 9.34 -27.41
N ALA A 102 -23.40 10.26 -28.34
CA ALA A 102 -23.40 11.69 -28.06
C ALA A 102 -24.62 12.02 -27.17
N SER A 103 -24.45 11.89 -25.84
CA SER A 103 -25.47 12.11 -24.82
C SER A 103 -24.93 13.07 -23.78
N ARG A 104 -25.54 14.25 -23.65
CA ARG A 104 -25.13 15.26 -22.67
C ARG A 104 -25.10 14.71 -21.25
N LEU A 105 -26.09 13.89 -20.88
CA LEU A 105 -26.18 13.30 -19.53
C LEU A 105 -25.02 12.34 -19.25
N ASN A 106 -24.65 11.51 -20.23
CA ASN A 106 -23.58 10.52 -20.09
C ASN A 106 -22.23 11.23 -19.91
N TRP A 107 -21.96 12.23 -20.75
CA TRP A 107 -20.74 13.05 -20.66
C TRP A 107 -20.65 13.81 -19.32
N LEU A 108 -21.73 14.46 -18.89
CA LEU A 108 -21.77 15.15 -17.59
C LEU A 108 -21.54 14.20 -16.42
N THR A 109 -22.14 13.01 -16.47
CA THR A 109 -22.04 12.02 -15.39
C THR A 109 -20.63 11.46 -15.31
N ALA A 110 -20.04 11.09 -16.45
CA ALA A 110 -18.67 10.63 -16.52
C ALA A 110 -17.67 11.69 -16.01
N ALA A 111 -17.80 12.94 -16.46
CA ALA A 111 -16.95 14.03 -15.99
C ALA A 111 -17.06 14.27 -14.48
N ARG A 112 -18.27 14.20 -13.91
CA ARG A 112 -18.46 14.32 -12.45
C ARG A 112 -17.76 13.20 -11.68
N TYR A 113 -17.79 11.98 -12.18
CA TYR A 113 -17.09 10.87 -11.55
C TYR A 113 -15.57 11.05 -11.58
N ILE A 114 -15.00 11.50 -12.71
CA ILE A 114 -13.57 11.84 -12.83
C ILE A 114 -13.20 12.96 -11.83
N MET A 115 -13.99 14.02 -11.74
CA MET A 115 -13.74 15.10 -10.79
C MET A 115 -13.81 14.65 -9.33
N ARG A 116 -14.74 13.73 -9.00
CA ARG A 116 -14.81 13.13 -7.65
C ARG A 116 -13.62 12.24 -7.36
N PHE A 117 -13.12 11.48 -8.33
CA PHE A 117 -11.88 10.72 -8.19
C PHE A 117 -10.70 11.63 -7.79
N TYR A 118 -10.50 12.75 -8.49
CA TYR A 118 -9.42 13.69 -8.14
C TYR A 118 -9.59 14.28 -6.73
N ALA A 119 -10.82 14.59 -6.33
CA ALA A 119 -11.11 15.07 -4.98
C ALA A 119 -10.78 14.02 -3.90
N LEU A 120 -11.13 12.75 -4.12
CA LEU A 120 -10.80 11.66 -3.20
C LEU A 120 -9.31 11.38 -3.12
N ARG A 121 -8.62 11.30 -4.27
CA ARG A 121 -7.17 11.12 -4.35
C ARG A 121 -6.42 12.19 -3.53
N LYS A 122 -6.88 13.45 -3.59
CA LYS A 122 -6.27 14.56 -2.84
C LYS A 122 -6.41 14.39 -1.32
N ASN A 123 -7.46 13.72 -0.85
CA ASN A 123 -7.75 13.54 0.58
C ASN A 123 -7.00 12.36 1.21
N LEU A 124 -6.47 11.43 0.42
CA LEU A 124 -5.67 10.31 0.92
C LEU A 124 -4.43 10.82 1.66
N LYS A 125 -4.11 10.22 2.82
CA LYS A 125 -2.93 10.60 3.61
C LYS A 125 -1.73 9.73 3.29
N THR A 126 -1.98 8.44 3.09
CA THR A 126 -0.97 7.42 2.83
C THR A 126 -0.51 7.45 1.37
N GLU A 127 0.78 7.66 1.15
CA GLU A 127 1.41 7.74 -0.18
C GLU A 127 1.18 6.47 -1.02
N ARG A 128 1.25 5.29 -0.40
CA ARG A 128 0.98 4.01 -1.08
C ARG A 128 -0.37 3.99 -1.80
N TYR A 129 -1.43 4.49 -1.17
CA TYR A 129 -2.76 4.48 -1.78
C TYR A 129 -2.92 5.57 -2.85
N LYS A 130 -2.19 6.69 -2.75
CA LYS A 130 -2.08 7.65 -3.86
C LYS A 130 -1.46 6.99 -5.07
N LEU A 131 -0.30 6.34 -4.91
CA LEU A 131 0.35 5.63 -6.00
C LEU A 131 -0.59 4.61 -6.66
N ILE A 132 -1.30 3.80 -5.87
CA ILE A 132 -2.29 2.85 -6.42
C ILE A 132 -3.38 3.56 -7.23
N CYS A 133 -3.92 4.69 -6.74
CA CYS A 133 -4.87 5.48 -7.51
C CYS A 133 -4.28 6.03 -8.81
N ASP A 134 -2.99 6.37 -8.82
CA ASP A 134 -2.30 6.99 -9.94
C ASP A 134 -2.10 5.99 -11.08
N GLU A 135 -1.62 4.80 -10.75
CA GLU A 135 -1.50 3.66 -11.66
C GLU A 135 -2.85 3.27 -12.27
N ASN A 136 -3.89 3.18 -11.42
CA ASN A 136 -5.24 2.91 -11.90
C ASN A 136 -5.78 4.03 -12.79
N ALA A 137 -5.47 5.29 -12.46
CA ALA A 137 -5.84 6.41 -13.31
C ALA A 137 -5.17 6.30 -14.68
N GLU A 138 -3.86 5.99 -14.76
CA GLU A 138 -3.18 5.78 -16.05
C GLU A 138 -3.81 4.65 -16.87
N GLN A 139 -4.13 3.51 -16.23
CA GLN A 139 -4.84 2.42 -16.89
C GLN A 139 -6.18 2.90 -17.50
N TRP A 140 -6.99 3.63 -16.72
CA TRP A 140 -8.26 4.15 -17.20
C TRP A 140 -8.07 5.25 -18.24
N ARG A 141 -7.07 6.12 -18.12
CA ARG A 141 -6.74 7.10 -19.15
C ARG A 141 -6.51 6.44 -20.50
N HIS A 142 -5.79 5.32 -20.51
CA HIS A 142 -5.57 4.55 -21.73
C HIS A 142 -6.88 3.98 -22.32
N GLU A 143 -7.80 3.48 -21.50
CA GLU A 143 -9.11 3.03 -21.96
C GLU A 143 -9.96 4.17 -22.52
N PHE A 144 -9.97 5.33 -21.86
CA PHE A 144 -10.61 6.54 -22.39
C PHE A 144 -9.95 7.02 -23.68
N TYR A 145 -8.62 6.93 -23.79
CA TYR A 145 -7.91 7.28 -25.02
C TYR A 145 -8.33 6.38 -26.19
N LYS A 146 -8.42 5.05 -25.98
CA LYS A 146 -8.92 4.13 -27.00
C LYS A 146 -10.32 4.50 -27.47
N LEU A 147 -11.20 4.81 -26.51
CA LEU A 147 -12.58 5.23 -26.75
C LEU A 147 -12.63 6.52 -27.60
N LEU A 148 -11.76 7.47 -27.30
CA LEU A 148 -11.74 8.80 -27.91
C LEU A 148 -10.87 8.91 -29.18
N LYS A 149 -10.23 7.82 -29.61
CA LYS A 149 -9.35 7.81 -30.80
C LYS A 149 -10.12 7.90 -32.13
N SER A 150 -11.45 7.80 -32.13
CA SER A 150 -12.23 7.78 -33.37
C SER A 150 -12.18 9.13 -34.11
N ASN A 151 -12.22 9.08 -35.44
CA ASN A 151 -12.24 10.30 -36.26
C ASN A 151 -13.52 11.14 -36.07
N GLU A 152 -14.56 10.59 -35.44
CA GLU A 152 -15.83 11.27 -35.24
C GLU A 152 -15.71 12.46 -34.29
N PHE A 153 -14.78 12.42 -33.33
CA PHE A 153 -14.53 13.53 -32.42
C PHE A 153 -13.85 14.71 -33.09
N ASN A 154 -13.28 14.54 -34.29
CA ASN A 154 -12.79 15.67 -35.09
C ASN A 154 -13.93 16.45 -35.75
N ASN A 155 -15.14 15.89 -35.78
CA ASN A 155 -16.30 16.54 -36.36
C ASN A 155 -17.05 17.38 -35.30
N PRO A 156 -17.13 18.71 -35.46
CA PRO A 156 -17.84 19.58 -34.51
C PRO A 156 -19.32 19.20 -34.31
N GLY A 157 -19.93 18.54 -35.30
CA GLY A 157 -21.32 18.08 -35.19
C GLY A 157 -21.55 17.03 -34.10
N TYR A 158 -20.51 16.31 -33.68
CA TYR A 158 -20.62 15.31 -32.61
C TYR A 158 -20.95 16.00 -31.27
N PHE A 159 -20.28 17.12 -30.98
CA PHE A 159 -20.49 17.88 -29.75
C PHE A 159 -21.70 18.82 -29.81
N SER A 160 -22.00 19.35 -31.00
CA SER A 160 -23.08 20.33 -31.22
C SER A 160 -24.45 19.70 -31.48
N GLY A 161 -24.65 18.42 -31.14
CA GLY A 161 -25.95 17.74 -31.22
C GLY A 161 -26.48 17.47 -32.63
N LYS A 162 -25.78 17.94 -33.68
CA LYS A 162 -26.25 17.85 -35.07
C LYS A 162 -26.32 16.41 -35.62
N TYR A 163 -25.55 15.49 -35.05
CA TYR A 163 -25.58 14.06 -35.37
C TYR A 163 -26.34 13.20 -34.32
N MET A 164 -26.98 13.83 -33.34
CA MET A 164 -27.74 13.10 -32.32
C MET A 164 -29.11 12.72 -32.87
N LEU A 165 -29.25 11.46 -33.31
CA LEU A 165 -30.57 10.84 -33.40
C LEU A 165 -31.12 10.82 -31.97
N HIS A 166 -32.15 11.64 -31.69
CA HIS A 166 -32.89 11.71 -30.41
C HIS A 166 -32.37 12.64 -29.29
N SER A 167 -31.46 13.58 -29.52
CA SER A 167 -31.13 14.62 -28.52
C SER A 167 -30.98 15.99 -29.15
N SER A 168 -31.81 16.95 -28.70
CA SER A 168 -31.71 18.37 -29.07
C SER A 168 -30.66 19.13 -28.25
N GLU A 169 -29.99 18.46 -27.31
CA GLU A 169 -29.04 19.08 -26.39
C GLU A 169 -27.59 18.83 -26.82
N ASN A 170 -26.80 19.91 -26.85
CA ASN A 170 -25.35 19.85 -27.06
C ASN A 170 -24.66 19.17 -25.88
N ILE A 171 -23.50 18.55 -26.13
CA ILE A 171 -22.62 18.08 -25.05
C ILE A 171 -22.20 19.29 -24.20
N GLU A 172 -22.17 19.12 -22.88
CA GLU A 172 -21.77 20.22 -22.00
C GLU A 172 -20.26 20.47 -22.13
N PRO A 173 -19.81 21.71 -22.42
CA PRO A 173 -18.42 21.97 -22.78
C PRO A 173 -17.40 21.55 -21.71
N ASN A 174 -17.67 21.82 -20.43
CA ASN A 174 -16.71 21.46 -19.37
C ASN A 174 -16.55 19.95 -19.25
N SER A 175 -17.64 19.19 -19.39
CA SER A 175 -17.61 17.74 -19.37
C SER A 175 -16.77 17.17 -20.51
N ALA A 176 -16.87 17.76 -21.70
CA ALA A 176 -16.04 17.38 -22.83
C ALA A 176 -14.56 17.65 -22.56
N VAL A 177 -14.23 18.84 -22.06
CA VAL A 177 -12.85 19.21 -21.71
C VAL A 177 -12.28 18.28 -20.65
N VAL A 178 -13.01 18.03 -19.55
CA VAL A 178 -12.56 17.14 -18.47
C VAL A 178 -12.25 15.74 -18.97
N ILE A 179 -13.12 15.18 -19.81
CA ILE A 179 -12.95 13.82 -20.33
C ILE A 179 -11.78 13.75 -21.32
N ILE A 180 -11.67 14.73 -22.24
CA ILE A 180 -10.58 14.78 -23.21
C ILE A 180 -9.24 15.03 -22.51
N GLU A 181 -9.20 15.93 -21.53
CA GLU A 181 -8.02 16.20 -20.73
C GLU A 181 -7.61 14.97 -19.93
N PHE A 182 -8.56 14.28 -19.30
CA PHE A 182 -8.29 13.03 -18.60
C PHE A 182 -7.70 11.97 -19.54
N ALA A 183 -8.29 11.77 -20.72
CA ALA A 183 -7.82 10.76 -21.67
C ALA A 183 -6.43 11.01 -22.25
N ARG A 184 -5.93 12.24 -22.18
CA ARG A 184 -4.61 12.61 -22.70
C ARG A 184 -3.51 12.10 -21.76
N TRP A 185 -2.41 11.65 -22.36
CA TRP A 185 -1.19 11.32 -21.61
C TRP A 185 -0.68 12.56 -20.87
N SER A 186 -0.36 12.41 -19.58
CA SER A 186 0.18 13.52 -18.80
C SER A 186 1.63 13.78 -19.20
N GLU A 187 1.95 15.01 -19.60
CA GLU A 187 3.34 15.40 -19.87
C GLU A 187 4.23 15.32 -18.62
N THR A 188 3.62 15.32 -17.43
CA THR A 188 4.33 15.26 -16.15
C THR A 188 4.54 13.83 -15.63
N TYR A 189 3.98 12.82 -16.29
CA TYR A 189 4.13 11.43 -15.87
C TYR A 189 5.37 10.82 -16.52
N GLU A 190 6.33 10.43 -15.69
CA GLU A 190 7.53 9.72 -16.13
C GLU A 190 7.19 8.26 -16.43
N ASP A 191 7.34 7.82 -17.68
CA ASP A 191 7.11 6.42 -18.04
C ASP A 191 8.22 5.55 -17.43
N PRO A 192 7.90 4.53 -16.61
CA PRO A 192 8.90 3.60 -16.09
C PRO A 192 9.75 2.94 -17.19
N ILE A 193 9.21 2.78 -18.40
CA ILE A 193 9.91 2.19 -19.56
C ILE A 193 11.02 3.11 -20.08
N ASP A 194 10.91 4.44 -19.90
CA ASP A 194 11.95 5.37 -20.37
C ASP A 194 13.29 5.14 -19.66
N SER A 195 13.25 4.63 -18.41
CA SER A 195 14.43 4.27 -17.64
C SER A 195 14.99 2.88 -17.93
N TYR A 196 14.25 2.06 -18.69
CA TYR A 196 14.61 0.66 -18.92
C TYR A 196 15.61 0.50 -20.07
N ASP A 197 16.86 0.13 -19.74
CA ASP A 197 17.87 -0.21 -20.74
C ASP A 197 17.69 -1.65 -21.24
N TYR A 198 16.98 -1.78 -22.36
CA TYR A 198 16.79 -3.06 -23.03
C TYR A 198 18.10 -3.64 -23.58
N LYS A 199 19.12 -2.82 -23.89
CA LYS A 199 20.41 -3.30 -24.42
C LYS A 199 21.23 -3.98 -23.34
N GLU A 200 21.32 -3.36 -22.16
CA GLU A 200 21.98 -3.96 -21.00
C GLU A 200 21.29 -5.29 -20.61
N THR A 201 19.96 -5.31 -20.66
CA THR A 201 19.19 -6.52 -20.35
C THR A 201 19.47 -7.65 -21.35
N ILE A 202 19.50 -7.36 -22.65
CA ILE A 202 19.82 -8.36 -23.68
C ILE A 202 21.26 -8.87 -23.52
N ALA A 203 22.22 -8.00 -23.19
CA ALA A 203 23.61 -8.39 -22.96
C ALA A 203 23.74 -9.31 -21.73
N THR A 204 22.99 -9.03 -20.66
CA THR A 204 23.02 -9.81 -19.41
C THR A 204 22.23 -11.12 -19.53
N SER A 205 21.12 -11.11 -20.27
CA SER A 205 20.19 -12.22 -20.42
C SER A 205 19.80 -12.43 -21.89
N PRO A 206 20.70 -12.99 -22.72
CA PRO A 206 20.47 -13.14 -24.16
C PRO A 206 19.28 -14.06 -24.50
N LYS A 207 18.90 -14.95 -23.56
CA LYS A 207 17.74 -15.85 -23.68
C LYS A 207 16.41 -15.13 -23.84
N VAL A 208 16.32 -13.84 -23.52
CA VAL A 208 15.12 -13.02 -23.74
C VAL A 208 14.73 -12.99 -25.23
N LEU A 209 15.69 -13.18 -26.13
CA LEU A 209 15.46 -13.20 -27.57
C LEU A 209 15.16 -14.59 -28.13
N ASP A 210 15.31 -15.66 -27.35
CA ASP A 210 15.16 -17.04 -27.85
C ASP A 210 13.72 -17.27 -28.34
N GLY A 211 13.57 -17.65 -29.62
CA GLY A 211 12.26 -17.85 -30.26
C GLY A 211 11.55 -16.58 -30.70
N GLN A 212 12.08 -15.38 -30.40
CA GLN A 212 11.47 -14.09 -30.73
C GLN A 212 12.04 -13.48 -32.01
N ILE A 213 11.89 -14.20 -33.15
CA ILE A 213 12.48 -13.81 -34.45
C ILE A 213 12.06 -12.39 -34.86
N GLY A 214 10.79 -12.03 -34.68
CA GLY A 214 10.30 -10.70 -35.04
C GLY A 214 10.96 -9.58 -34.24
N LEU A 215 11.18 -9.79 -32.95
CA LEU A 215 11.87 -8.82 -32.09
C LEU A 215 13.34 -8.68 -32.49
N GLN A 216 14.02 -9.80 -32.77
CA GLN A 216 15.41 -9.78 -33.22
C GLN A 216 15.58 -8.97 -34.52
N VAL A 217 14.71 -9.19 -35.50
CA VAL A 217 14.74 -8.46 -36.78
C VAL A 217 14.44 -6.97 -36.57
N TYR A 218 13.48 -6.64 -35.71
CA TYR A 218 13.19 -5.25 -35.38
C TYR A 218 14.39 -4.55 -34.75
N LEU A 219 15.04 -5.19 -33.77
CA LEU A 219 16.20 -4.62 -33.09
C LEU A 219 17.39 -4.44 -34.04
N SER A 220 17.67 -5.41 -34.92
CA SER A 220 18.77 -5.29 -35.90
C SER A 220 18.51 -4.18 -36.92
N ASN A 221 17.27 -4.04 -37.40
CA ASN A 221 16.88 -2.95 -38.29
C ASN A 221 17.03 -1.59 -37.60
N LEU A 222 16.58 -1.48 -36.35
CA LEU A 222 16.63 -0.25 -35.57
C LEU A 222 18.07 0.19 -35.26
N GLU A 223 19.00 -0.75 -35.09
CA GLU A 223 20.44 -0.45 -34.99
C GLU A 223 21.01 0.06 -36.32
N SER A 224 20.68 -0.58 -37.45
CA SER A 224 21.14 -0.13 -38.77
C SER A 224 20.66 1.28 -39.12
N GLU A 225 19.41 1.62 -38.80
CA GLU A 225 18.85 2.95 -39.04
C GLU A 225 19.54 4.04 -38.21
N ARG A 226 19.95 3.72 -36.98
CA ARG A 226 20.67 4.64 -36.10
C ARG A 226 22.08 4.93 -36.61
N VAL A 227 22.79 3.93 -37.14
CA VAL A 227 24.12 4.10 -37.74
C VAL A 227 24.06 5.02 -38.97
N VAL A 228 23.10 4.77 -39.86
CA VAL A 228 22.91 5.60 -41.07
C VAL A 228 22.59 7.06 -40.71
N LYS A 229 21.77 7.30 -39.68
CA LYS A 229 21.46 8.67 -39.22
C LYS A 229 22.67 9.38 -38.61
N ALA A 230 23.57 8.66 -37.94
CA ALA A 230 24.79 9.25 -37.37
C ALA A 230 25.80 9.65 -38.47
N GLU A 231 25.91 8.86 -39.53
CA GLU A 231 26.79 9.13 -40.68
C GLU A 231 26.31 10.32 -41.53
N GLN A 232 25.00 10.58 -41.58
CA GLN A 232 24.43 11.72 -42.33
C GLN A 232 24.53 13.07 -41.58
N GLN A 233 24.88 13.05 -40.29
CA GLN A 233 25.02 14.24 -39.46
C GLN A 233 26.49 14.65 -39.23
N THR A 234 27.45 13.88 -39.76
CA THR A 234 28.88 14.19 -39.76
C THR A 234 29.33 14.74 -41.11
#